data_AF-A0A158KKG9-F1
#
_entry.id   AF-A0A158KKG9-F1
#
_cell.length_a   1.000
_cell.length_b   1.000
_cell.length_c   1.000
_cell.angle_alpha   90.00
_cell.angle_beta   90.00
_cell.angle_gamma   90.00
#
_symmetry.space_group_name_H-M   'P 1'
#
loop_
_entity.id
_entity.type
_entity.pdbx_description
1 polymer ?
#
loop_
_entity_poly.entity_id
_entity_poly.type
_entity_poly.pdbx_seq_one_letter_code
_entity_poly.pdbx_strand_id
1 'polypeptide(L)'
;MATDNNEIEAWTLQRVISSAMALADSGRYHDFTDIDYALRFERGWPQARALIDEPAMRMALNRRCADAREASLALAVQPELPPPEPLPVEEPEVVERAKPSVIGHVLSLAAGLMPSAARWRPGRTA
;
A
#
# COMPACT_ATOMS: atom_id res chain seq x y z
N MET A 1 -16.01 -14.79 30.46
CA MET A 1 -15.24 -13.53 30.38
C MET A 1 -13.76 -13.71 30.03
N ALA A 2 -13.20 -14.94 29.95
CA ALA A 2 -11.80 -15.14 29.53
C ALA A 2 -11.62 -15.24 28.00
N THR A 3 -12.68 -15.58 27.26
CA THR A 3 -12.71 -15.74 25.80
C THR A 3 -12.37 -14.43 25.08
N ASP A 4 -13.00 -13.33 25.50
CA ASP A 4 -12.92 -12.05 24.80
C ASP A 4 -11.50 -11.48 24.83
N ASN A 5 -10.78 -11.66 25.95
CA ASN A 5 -9.38 -11.24 26.06
C ASN A 5 -8.44 -12.08 25.18
N ASN A 6 -8.65 -13.39 25.11
CA ASN A 6 -7.87 -14.27 24.25
C ASN A 6 -8.10 -13.97 22.76
N GLU A 7 -9.32 -13.63 22.38
CA GLU A 7 -9.65 -13.22 21.00
C GLU A 7 -8.96 -11.90 20.61
N ILE A 8 -8.93 -10.91 21.52
CA ILE A 8 -8.22 -9.65 21.30
C ILE A 8 -6.71 -9.87 21.14
N GLU A 9 -6.12 -10.72 21.98
CA GLU A 9 -4.69 -11.07 21.90
C GLU A 9 -4.37 -11.81 20.60
N ALA A 10 -5.19 -12.79 20.22
CA ALA A 10 -5.03 -13.54 18.96
C ALA A 10 -5.13 -12.63 17.73
N TRP A 11 -6.11 -11.73 17.70
CA TRP A 11 -6.26 -10.75 16.63
C TRP A 11 -5.06 -9.80 16.55
N THR A 12 -4.56 -9.35 17.71
CA THR A 12 -3.39 -8.47 17.79
C THR A 12 -2.14 -9.18 17.27
N LEU A 13 -1.90 -10.41 17.71
CA LEU A 13 -0.80 -11.25 17.25
C LEU A 13 -0.85 -11.43 15.72
N GLN A 14 -2.02 -11.81 15.19
CA GLN A 14 -2.20 -12.00 13.75
C GLN A 14 -1.89 -10.72 12.98
N ARG A 15 -2.35 -9.56 13.47
CA ARG A 15 -2.10 -8.26 12.82
C ARG A 15 -0.61 -7.89 12.81
N VAL A 16 0.10 -8.17 13.89
CA VAL A 16 1.56 -7.94 13.97
C VAL A 16 2.30 -8.87 13.01
N ILE A 17 1.96 -10.16 12.99
CA ILE A 17 2.57 -11.14 12.09
C ILE A 17 2.33 -10.75 10.62
N SER A 18 1.09 -10.42 10.24
CA SER A 18 0.79 -9.97 8.86
C SER A 18 1.55 -8.70 8.49
N SER A 19 1.71 -7.76 9.43
CA SER A 19 2.49 -6.55 9.20
C SER A 19 3.98 -6.85 9.01
N ALA A 20 4.54 -7.77 9.81
CA ALA A 20 5.94 -8.21 9.69
C ALA A 20 6.20 -8.87 8.33
N MET A 21 5.31 -9.76 7.88
CA MET A 21 5.39 -10.40 6.57
C MET A 21 5.34 -9.37 5.43
N ALA A 22 4.40 -8.42 5.49
CA ALA A 22 4.30 -7.37 4.47
C ALA A 22 5.54 -6.46 4.42
N LEU A 23 6.19 -6.21 5.56
CA LEU A 23 7.46 -5.49 5.62
C LEU A 23 8.57 -6.32 4.95
N ALA A 24 8.69 -7.61 5.28
CA ALA A 24 9.69 -8.50 4.70
C ALA A 24 9.55 -8.61 3.16
N ASP A 25 8.31 -8.73 2.68
CA ASP A 25 8.01 -8.91 1.25
C ASP A 25 8.21 -7.61 0.44
N SER A 26 8.37 -6.46 1.10
CA SER A 26 8.54 -5.17 0.41
C SER A 26 9.91 -4.97 -0.24
N GLY A 27 10.89 -5.81 0.10
CA GLY A 27 12.28 -5.66 -0.38
C GLY A 27 13.03 -4.46 0.21
N ARG A 28 12.40 -3.65 1.07
CA ARG A 28 12.99 -2.44 1.68
C ARG A 28 13.84 -2.73 2.92
N TYR A 29 13.55 -3.82 3.62
CA TYR A 29 14.18 -4.16 4.90
C TYR A 29 15.18 -5.29 4.70
N HIS A 30 16.30 -5.27 5.42
CA HIS A 30 17.39 -6.22 5.22
C HIS A 30 17.15 -7.53 5.97
N ASP A 31 16.68 -7.42 7.21
CA ASP A 31 16.49 -8.54 8.11
C ASP A 31 15.41 -8.27 9.18
N PHE A 32 15.25 -9.23 10.08
CA PHE A 32 14.35 -9.19 11.22
C PHE A 32 14.56 -7.98 12.14
N THR A 33 15.80 -7.52 12.33
CA THR A 33 16.11 -6.36 13.19
C THR A 33 15.48 -5.10 12.62
N ASP A 34 15.58 -4.92 11.31
CA ASP A 34 14.96 -3.80 10.61
C ASP A 34 13.42 -3.87 10.70
N ILE A 35 12.84 -5.08 10.57
CA ILE A 35 11.41 -5.31 10.70
C ILE A 35 10.94 -5.01 12.14
N ASP A 36 11.64 -5.50 13.16
CA ASP A 36 11.35 -5.24 14.58
C ASP A 36 11.38 -3.73 14.86
N TYR A 37 12.39 -3.04 14.34
CA TYR A 37 12.49 -1.59 14.44
C TYR A 37 11.27 -0.89 13.80
N ALA A 38 10.95 -1.22 12.56
CA ALA A 38 9.84 -0.62 11.83
C ALA A 38 8.50 -0.86 12.55
N LEU A 39 8.27 -2.07 13.05
CA LEU A 39 7.05 -2.38 13.79
C LEU A 39 6.93 -1.55 15.07
N ARG A 40 8.01 -1.45 15.84
CA ARG A 40 7.99 -0.79 17.14
C ARG A 40 7.94 0.73 17.05
N PHE A 41 8.76 1.30 16.18
CA PHE A 41 9.00 2.74 16.16
C PHE A 41 8.25 3.44 15.03
N GLU A 42 8.17 2.85 13.84
CA GLU A 42 7.48 3.47 12.70
C GLU A 42 5.98 3.19 12.72
N ARG A 43 5.58 1.97 13.14
CA ARG A 43 4.18 1.53 13.14
C ARG A 43 3.51 1.53 14.53
N GLY A 44 4.27 1.86 15.58
CA GLY A 44 3.72 2.04 16.93
C GLY A 44 3.27 0.76 17.62
N TRP A 45 3.89 -0.39 17.32
CA TRP A 45 3.67 -1.67 18.02
C TRP A 45 4.79 -1.96 19.01
N PRO A 46 4.84 -1.33 20.20
CA PRO A 46 5.97 -1.47 21.12
C PRO A 46 6.21 -2.91 21.59
N GLN A 47 5.15 -3.72 21.67
CA GLN A 47 5.18 -5.13 22.04
C GLN A 47 5.52 -6.07 20.87
N ALA A 48 5.74 -5.56 19.66
CA ALA A 48 5.95 -6.40 18.47
C ALA A 48 7.07 -7.41 18.66
N ARG A 49 8.21 -6.99 19.23
CA ARG A 49 9.34 -7.89 19.53
C ARG A 49 8.86 -9.16 20.20
N ALA A 50 8.16 -9.04 21.33
CA ALA A 50 7.71 -10.18 22.13
C ALA A 50 6.78 -11.14 21.36
N LEU A 51 6.09 -10.64 20.34
CA LEU A 51 5.14 -11.41 19.53
C LEU A 51 5.80 -12.13 18.34
N ILE A 52 6.96 -11.64 17.85
CA ILE A 52 7.62 -12.19 16.65
C ILE A 52 9.06 -12.68 16.90
N ASP A 53 9.53 -12.70 18.15
CA ASP A 53 10.92 -13.03 18.48
C ASP A 53 11.29 -14.52 18.39
N GLU A 54 10.34 -15.36 17.98
CA GLU A 54 10.54 -16.81 17.88
C GLU A 54 11.61 -17.13 16.81
N PRO A 55 12.58 -18.02 17.07
CA PRO A 55 13.67 -18.31 16.13
C PRO A 55 13.18 -18.70 14.72
N ALA A 56 12.11 -19.50 14.64
CA ALA A 56 11.51 -19.89 13.36
C ALA A 56 10.91 -18.69 12.61
N MET A 57 10.28 -17.76 13.33
CA MET A 57 9.73 -16.53 12.73
C MET A 57 10.86 -15.62 12.25
N ARG A 58 11.92 -15.44 13.04
CA ARG A 58 13.11 -14.67 12.63
C ARG A 58 13.72 -15.23 11.34
N MET A 59 13.91 -16.55 11.26
CA MET A 59 14.42 -17.22 10.06
C MET A 59 13.51 -17.01 8.85
N ALA A 60 12.19 -17.16 9.02
CA ALA A 60 11.22 -16.98 7.94
C ALA A 60 11.22 -15.54 7.40
N LEU A 61 11.25 -14.54 8.29
CA LEU A 61 11.29 -13.13 7.91
C LEU A 61 12.59 -12.77 7.20
N ASN A 62 13.73 -13.23 7.69
CA ASN A 62 15.02 -13.02 7.03
C ASN A 62 15.06 -13.62 5.63
N ARG A 63 14.51 -14.84 5.48
CA ARG A 63 14.43 -15.50 4.18
C ARG A 63 13.59 -14.69 3.19
N ARG A 64 12.43 -14.22 3.62
CA ARG A 64 11.55 -13.37 2.82
C ARG A 64 12.22 -12.05 2.43
N CYS A 65 12.96 -11.42 3.33
CA CYS A 65 13.72 -10.21 3.02
C CYS A 65 14.75 -10.46 1.91
N ALA A 66 15.49 -11.57 2.00
CA ALA A 66 16.45 -11.97 0.98
C ALA A 66 15.76 -12.23 -0.36
N ASP A 67 14.69 -13.02 -0.37
CA ASP A 67 13.93 -13.37 -1.58
C ASP A 67 13.35 -12.11 -2.25
N ALA A 68 12.77 -11.19 -1.47
CA ALA A 68 12.19 -9.94 -1.98
C ALA A 68 13.26 -9.00 -2.58
N ARG A 69 14.45 -8.96 -1.99
CA ARG A 69 15.58 -8.18 -2.51
C ARG A 69 16.15 -8.79 -3.77
N GLU A 70 16.32 -10.10 -3.83
CA GLU A 70 16.74 -10.82 -5.03
C GLU A 70 15.74 -10.57 -6.17
N ALA A 71 14.44 -10.65 -5.90
CA ALA A 71 13.40 -10.33 -6.88
C ALA A 71 13.46 -8.87 -7.36
N SER A 72 13.70 -7.92 -6.46
CA SER A 72 13.82 -6.50 -6.80
C SER A 72 15.05 -6.23 -7.68
N LEU A 73 16.18 -6.90 -7.41
CA LEU A 73 17.38 -6.82 -8.23
C LEU A 73 17.17 -7.47 -9.60
N ALA A 74 16.50 -8.62 -9.68
CA ALA A 74 16.19 -9.27 -10.94
C ALA A 74 15.32 -8.40 -11.85
N LEU A 75 14.35 -7.67 -11.28
CA LEU A 75 13.54 -6.70 -12.03
C LEU A 75 14.35 -5.51 -12.54
N ALA A 76 15.33 -5.03 -11.76
CA ALA A 76 16.19 -3.92 -12.16
C ALA A 76 17.17 -4.29 -13.30
N VAL A 77 17.48 -5.57 -13.48
CA VAL A 77 18.40 -6.07 -14.51
C VAL A 77 17.70 -6.31 -15.86
N GLN A 78 16.36 -6.29 -15.90
CA GLN A 78 15.62 -6.45 -17.15
C GLN A 78 16.05 -5.35 -18.13
N PRO A 79 16.62 -5.69 -19.31
CA PRO A 79 16.98 -4.69 -20.29
C PRO A 79 15.71 -3.98 -20.72
N GLU A 80 15.68 -2.65 -20.60
CA GLU A 80 14.65 -1.83 -21.24
C GLU A 80 14.61 -2.26 -22.72
N LEU A 81 13.52 -2.91 -23.10
CA LEU A 81 13.20 -3.15 -24.50
C LEU A 81 13.37 -1.78 -25.20
N PRO A 82 14.21 -1.67 -26.24
CA PRO A 82 14.38 -0.39 -26.92
C PRO A 82 12.99 0.12 -27.31
N PRO A 83 12.70 1.42 -27.11
CA PRO A 83 11.41 1.99 -27.47
C PRO A 83 11.10 1.57 -28.91
N PRO A 84 9.88 1.09 -29.20
CA PRO A 84 9.56 0.56 -30.51
C PRO A 84 9.93 1.62 -31.55
N GLU A 85 10.83 1.27 -32.47
CA GLU A 85 11.15 2.12 -33.61
C GLU A 85 9.82 2.54 -34.25
N PRO A 86 9.59 3.84 -34.50
CA PRO A 86 8.35 4.28 -35.12
C PRO A 86 8.26 3.62 -36.48
N LEU A 87 7.33 2.65 -36.61
CA LEU A 87 6.94 2.11 -37.90
C LEU A 87 6.53 3.30 -38.79
N PRO A 88 6.94 3.32 -40.08
CA PRO A 88 6.53 4.37 -40.98
C PRO A 88 5.00 4.40 -41.01
N VAL A 89 4.43 5.49 -40.50
CA VAL A 89 3.01 5.77 -40.65
C VAL A 89 2.82 6.03 -42.14
N GLU A 90 2.30 5.04 -42.88
CA GLU A 90 1.82 5.27 -44.23
C GLU A 90 0.77 6.39 -44.17
N GLU A 91 1.08 7.47 -44.88
CA GLU A 91 0.28 8.68 -44.95
C GLU A 91 -1.13 8.32 -45.45
N PRO A 92 -2.21 8.62 -44.70
CA PRO A 92 -3.54 8.48 -45.26
C PRO A 92 -3.73 9.52 -46.36
N GLU A 93 -3.93 9.00 -47.58
CA GLU A 93 -4.30 9.78 -48.76
C GLU A 93 -5.48 10.71 -48.43
N VAL A 94 -5.23 12.00 -48.66
CA VAL A 94 -6.16 13.10 -48.47
C VAL A 94 -7.37 12.89 -49.38
N VAL A 95 -8.55 12.62 -48.80
CA VAL A 95 -9.81 12.97 -49.46
C VAL A 95 -10.44 14.13 -48.69
N GLU A 96 -10.47 15.25 -49.39
CA GLU A 96 -11.00 16.53 -49.01
C GLU A 96 -12.46 16.48 -48.52
N ARG A 97 -12.70 17.24 -47.43
CA ARG A 97 -13.74 18.29 -47.35
C ARG A 97 -15.19 17.88 -47.08
N ALA A 98 -15.61 18.08 -45.83
CA ALA A 98 -16.78 18.89 -45.49
C ALA A 98 -16.79 19.29 -44.00
N LYS A 99 -16.79 20.60 -43.71
CA LYS A 99 -17.28 21.22 -42.45
C LYS A 99 -18.56 22.01 -42.84
N PRO A 100 -19.50 22.38 -41.93
CA PRO A 100 -19.24 22.72 -40.53
C PRO A 100 -20.37 22.48 -39.48
N SER A 101 -20.01 22.73 -38.21
CA SER A 101 -20.76 23.55 -37.24
C SER A 101 -21.69 22.93 -36.19
N VAL A 102 -21.61 23.55 -34.99
CA VAL A 102 -22.50 23.59 -33.81
C VAL A 102 -22.64 22.25 -33.05
N ILE A 103 -22.39 22.10 -31.74
CA ILE A 103 -23.01 22.62 -30.50
C ILE A 103 -22.10 22.04 -29.37
N GLY A 104 -21.58 22.71 -28.34
CA GLY A 104 -22.24 23.53 -27.32
C GLY A 104 -22.44 22.75 -26.00
N HIS A 105 -21.56 22.98 -25.00
CA HIS A 105 -21.69 22.66 -23.56
C HIS A 105 -21.75 21.16 -23.15
N VAL A 106 -21.32 20.69 -21.97
CA VAL A 106 -21.33 21.25 -20.60
C VAL A 106 -20.20 20.57 -19.78
N LEU A 107 -19.32 21.36 -19.15
CA LEU A 107 -18.58 20.94 -17.95
C LEU A 107 -19.52 21.09 -16.75
N SER A 108 -19.85 19.99 -16.07
CA SER A 108 -20.57 20.06 -14.79
C SER A 108 -19.60 19.87 -13.63
N LEU A 109 -19.38 20.98 -12.92
CA LEU A 109 -18.91 21.04 -11.53
C LEU A 109 -19.92 20.38 -10.60
N ALA A 110 -19.43 19.58 -9.65
CA ALA A 110 -20.13 19.32 -8.40
C ALA A 110 -19.20 19.70 -7.23
N ALA A 111 -19.29 20.96 -6.83
CA ALA A 111 -18.87 21.41 -5.51
C ALA A 111 -20.12 21.53 -4.63
N GLY A 112 -20.02 21.04 -3.39
CA GLY A 112 -20.90 21.44 -2.29
C GLY A 112 -21.72 20.32 -1.69
N LEU A 113 -21.32 19.83 -0.52
CA LEU A 113 -21.97 20.25 0.74
C LEU A 113 -21.19 19.64 1.92
N MET A 114 -20.39 20.48 2.59
CA MET A 114 -20.18 20.34 4.04
C MET A 114 -21.39 20.97 4.73
N PRO A 115 -21.89 20.37 5.82
CA PRO A 115 -22.31 21.18 6.95
C PRO A 115 -21.49 20.90 8.21
N SER A 116 -21.07 22.03 8.76
CA SER A 116 -20.36 22.30 10.00
C SER A 116 -21.02 21.76 11.27
N ALA A 117 -20.20 21.71 12.31
CA ALA A 117 -20.45 21.18 13.65
C ALA A 117 -21.50 21.92 14.49
N ALA A 118 -22.29 21.14 15.24
CA ALA A 118 -22.86 21.41 16.57
C ALA A 118 -23.65 20.13 16.95
N ARG A 119 -23.60 19.53 18.14
CA ARG A 119 -23.57 20.10 19.49
C ARG A 119 -23.32 18.94 20.46
N TRP A 120 -22.17 18.91 21.10
CA TRP A 120 -21.98 18.13 22.33
C TRP A 120 -22.76 18.81 23.47
N ARG A 121 -23.60 18.06 24.19
CA ARG A 121 -23.98 18.38 25.56
C ARG A 121 -23.90 17.10 26.40
N PRO A 122 -23.06 17.06 27.45
CA PRO A 122 -23.06 15.98 28.41
C PRO A 122 -24.16 16.22 29.45
N GLY A 123 -25.02 15.22 29.66
CA GLY A 123 -25.90 15.16 30.84
C GLY A 123 -25.13 14.59 32.02
N ARG A 124 -24.96 15.37 33.09
CA ARG A 124 -24.43 14.96 34.38
C ARG A 124 -25.29 15.58 35.49
N THR A 125 -25.75 14.73 36.42
CA THR A 125 -26.27 14.98 37.80
C THR A 125 -27.52 15.87 37.94
N ALA A 126 -28.49 15.59 38.80
CA ALA A 126 -28.52 14.83 40.05
C ALA A 126 -29.85 14.05 40.21
#